data_AF-A0A1L8DPD3-F1
#
_entry.id   AF-A0A1L8DPD3-F1
#
_cell.length_a   1.000
_cell.length_b   1.000
_cell.length_c   1.000
_cell.angle_alpha   90.00
_cell.angle_beta   90.00
_cell.angle_gamma   90.00
#
_symmetry.space_group_name_H-M   'P 1'
#
loop_
_entity.id
_entity.type
_entity.pdbx_description
1 polymer ?
#
loop_
_entity_poly.entity_id
_entity_poly.type
_entity_poly.pdbx_seq_one_letter_code
_entity_poly.pdbx_strand_id
1 'polypeptide(L)'
;MKFFSTFFFFFFIFFFFSQTQAQNGYVTKILTQYGGPCAKEAGISKDAIANLEAEDFFGGKVASGMGCFTDCVATKMGLLGDDGFHVSKYKDRVVKVFQADTAKKVMDTCSDKIGTEKCKVTGSVLHCTLNVLVDTLFE
;
A
#
# COMPACT_ATOMS: atom_id res chain seq x y z
N MET A 1 41.32 -17.73 -17.48
CA MET A 1 40.08 -16.93 -17.35
C MET A 1 39.21 -17.53 -16.26
N LYS A 2 39.40 -17.15 -14.98
CA LYS A 2 38.67 -17.70 -13.81
C LYS A 2 38.27 -16.62 -12.79
N PHE A 3 38.31 -15.35 -13.18
CA PHE A 3 38.14 -14.22 -12.26
C PHE A 3 36.82 -13.45 -12.42
N PHE A 4 35.98 -13.81 -13.39
CA PHE A 4 34.77 -13.03 -13.71
C PHE A 4 33.46 -13.57 -13.10
N SER A 5 33.47 -14.76 -12.50
CA SER A 5 32.23 -15.43 -12.06
C SER A 5 31.82 -15.13 -10.62
N THR A 6 32.75 -14.71 -9.75
CA THR A 6 32.47 -14.54 -8.31
C THR A 6 31.97 -13.14 -7.96
N PHE A 7 32.20 -12.15 -8.81
CA PHE A 7 31.78 -10.76 -8.56
C PHE A 7 30.27 -10.53 -8.82
N PHE A 8 29.65 -11.34 -9.68
CA PHE A 8 28.25 -11.19 -10.07
C PHE A 8 27.28 -11.64 -8.95
N PHE A 9 27.69 -12.60 -8.10
CA PHE A 9 26.85 -13.11 -7.02
C PHE A 9 26.71 -12.15 -5.83
N PHE A 10 27.72 -11.32 -5.56
CA PHE A 10 27.65 -10.34 -4.46
C PHE A 10 26.76 -9.13 -4.78
N PHE A 11 26.60 -8.78 -6.07
CA PHE A 11 25.79 -7.62 -6.47
C PHE A 11 24.28 -7.89 -6.35
N PHE A 12 23.83 -9.12 -6.60
CA PHE A 12 22.42 -9.49 -6.50
C PHE A 12 21.89 -9.44 -5.06
N ILE A 13 22.70 -9.85 -4.07
CA ILE A 13 22.27 -9.87 -2.67
C ILE A 13 22.09 -8.44 -2.10
N PHE A 14 22.88 -7.48 -2.55
CA PHE A 14 22.76 -6.07 -2.13
C PHE A 14 21.51 -5.37 -2.69
N PHE A 15 21.02 -5.78 -3.86
CA PHE A 15 19.82 -5.18 -4.46
C PHE A 15 18.53 -5.58 -3.74
N PHE A 16 18.44 -6.81 -3.22
CA PHE A 16 17.26 -7.26 -2.48
C PHE A 16 17.12 -6.60 -1.09
N PHE A 17 18.23 -6.33 -0.40
CA PHE A 17 18.19 -5.71 0.92
C PHE A 17 17.97 -4.18 0.90
N SER A 18 18.30 -3.50 -0.20
CA SER A 18 18.12 -2.05 -0.30
C SER A 18 16.67 -1.65 -0.57
N GLN A 19 15.89 -2.48 -1.26
CA GLN A 19 14.49 -2.17 -1.59
C GLN A 19 13.52 -2.30 -0.42
N THR A 20 13.73 -3.26 0.47
CA THR A 20 12.89 -3.48 1.66
C THR A 20 12.95 -2.27 2.62
N GLN A 21 14.09 -1.58 2.70
CA GLN A 21 14.21 -0.39 3.56
C GLN A 21 13.45 0.83 3.02
N ALA A 22 13.43 1.03 1.69
CA ALA A 22 12.71 2.15 1.07
C ALA A 22 11.19 2.01 1.20
N GLN A 23 10.66 0.79 1.02
CA GLN A 23 9.23 0.49 1.23
C GLN A 23 8.82 0.68 2.69
N ASN A 24 9.59 0.12 3.62
CA ASN A 24 9.32 0.20 5.05
C ASN A 24 9.35 1.66 5.56
N GLY A 25 10.29 2.47 5.08
CA GLY A 25 10.37 3.89 5.44
C GLY A 25 9.17 4.70 4.92
N TYR A 26 8.68 4.40 3.73
CA TYR A 26 7.54 5.10 3.13
C TYR A 26 6.21 4.79 3.84
N VAL A 27 5.93 3.51 4.07
CA VAL A 27 4.70 3.05 4.75
C VAL A 27 4.69 3.53 6.20
N THR A 28 5.82 3.39 6.92
CA THR A 28 5.95 3.87 8.30
C THR A 28 5.69 5.37 8.41
N LYS A 29 6.19 6.17 7.46
CA LYS A 29 5.94 7.62 7.43
C LYS A 29 4.46 7.95 7.25
N ILE A 30 3.75 7.23 6.38
CA ILE A 30 2.31 7.46 6.16
C ILE A 30 1.51 7.09 7.41
N LEU A 31 1.80 5.94 8.02
CA LEU A 31 1.09 5.49 9.22
C LEU A 31 1.34 6.41 10.41
N THR A 32 2.57 6.88 10.61
CA THR A 32 2.90 7.80 11.70
C THR A 32 2.34 9.20 11.48
N GLN A 33 2.33 9.69 10.24
CA GLN A 33 1.88 11.05 9.93
C GLN A 33 0.35 11.18 9.84
N TYR A 34 -0.32 10.16 9.27
CA TYR A 34 -1.76 10.22 8.95
C TYR A 34 -2.59 9.17 9.67
N GLY A 35 -2.00 8.06 10.11
CA GLY A 35 -2.73 6.94 10.71
C GLY A 35 -3.50 7.35 11.98
N GLY A 36 -2.85 8.04 12.92
CA GLY A 36 -3.49 8.50 14.16
C GLY A 36 -4.69 9.44 13.92
N PRO A 37 -4.52 10.55 13.17
CA PRO A 37 -5.62 11.45 12.82
C PRO A 37 -6.74 10.76 12.04
N CYS A 38 -6.42 9.97 11.02
CA CYS A 38 -7.43 9.31 10.19
C CYS A 38 -8.20 8.21 10.92
N ALA A 39 -7.55 7.49 11.84
CA ALA A 39 -8.26 6.52 12.67
C ALA A 39 -9.26 7.19 13.60
N LYS A 40 -8.89 8.35 14.18
CA LYS A 40 -9.81 9.16 14.97
C LYS A 40 -10.99 9.67 14.14
N GLU A 41 -10.74 10.16 12.91
CA GLU A 41 -11.79 10.62 11.98
C GLU A 41 -12.72 9.47 11.54
N ALA A 42 -12.16 8.27 11.35
CA ALA A 42 -12.90 7.07 10.96
C ALA A 42 -13.58 6.34 12.14
N GLY A 43 -13.42 6.83 13.38
CA GLY A 43 -13.99 6.20 14.57
C GLY A 43 -13.34 4.85 14.94
N ILE A 44 -12.13 4.59 14.45
CA ILE A 44 -11.36 3.37 14.76
C ILE A 44 -10.63 3.60 16.10
N SER A 45 -10.84 2.69 17.06
CA SER A 45 -10.11 2.73 18.34
C SER A 45 -8.62 2.52 18.11
N LYS A 46 -7.76 3.11 18.95
CA LYS A 46 -6.31 2.92 18.85
C LYS A 46 -5.91 1.44 18.96
N ASP A 47 -6.66 0.67 19.74
CA ASP A 47 -6.46 -0.78 19.90
C ASP A 47 -6.74 -1.54 18.59
N ALA A 48 -7.72 -1.09 17.79
CA ALA A 48 -7.99 -1.68 16.47
C ALA A 48 -6.89 -1.38 15.44
N ILE A 49 -6.14 -0.27 15.58
CA ILE A 49 -4.95 0.00 14.76
C ILE A 49 -3.78 -0.90 15.17
N ALA A 50 -3.58 -1.09 16.48
CA ALA A 50 -2.53 -1.97 17.00
C ALA A 50 -2.76 -3.43 16.63
N ASN A 51 -4.02 -3.84 16.48
CA ASN A 51 -4.41 -5.18 16.04
C ASN A 51 -4.47 -5.36 14.50
N LEU A 52 -4.00 -4.37 13.72
CA LEU A 52 -3.86 -4.53 12.26
C LEU A 52 -2.70 -5.45 11.85
N GLU A 53 -1.96 -5.98 12.84
CA GLU A 53 -0.93 -6.98 12.60
C GLU A 53 -1.58 -8.31 12.18
N ALA A 54 -1.56 -8.52 10.86
CA ALA A 54 -1.50 -9.78 10.11
C ALA A 54 -2.75 -10.64 9.87
N GLU A 55 -3.85 -10.61 10.64
CA GLU A 55 -4.92 -11.62 10.41
C GLU A 55 -6.36 -11.10 10.24
N ASP A 56 -6.66 -9.83 10.54
CA ASP A 56 -8.05 -9.33 10.53
C ASP A 56 -8.26 -8.01 9.75
N PHE A 57 -7.37 -7.69 8.80
CA PHE A 57 -7.51 -6.52 7.92
C PHE A 57 -8.82 -6.54 7.11
N PHE A 58 -9.41 -7.73 6.92
CA PHE A 58 -10.60 -7.96 6.10
C PHE A 58 -11.83 -8.46 6.89
N GLY A 59 -11.75 -8.58 8.23
CA GLY A 59 -12.88 -9.04 9.05
C GLY A 59 -13.84 -7.95 9.52
N GLY A 60 -15.08 -8.39 9.76
CA GLY A 60 -16.30 -7.58 9.74
C GLY A 60 -16.49 -6.46 10.79
N LYS A 61 -15.60 -6.30 11.78
CA LYS A 61 -15.64 -5.16 12.73
C LYS A 61 -14.59 -4.08 12.44
N VAL A 62 -13.44 -4.45 11.89
CA VAL A 62 -12.42 -3.51 11.40
C VAL A 62 -12.83 -2.95 10.03
N ALA A 63 -13.46 -3.77 9.19
CA ALA A 63 -13.92 -3.44 7.84
C ALA A 63 -14.82 -2.19 7.77
N SER A 64 -15.69 -1.96 8.76
CA SER A 64 -16.65 -0.86 8.76
C SER A 64 -16.01 0.53 8.90
N GLY A 65 -14.85 0.62 9.57
CA GLY A 65 -14.09 1.87 9.69
C GLY A 65 -12.91 1.96 8.71
N MET A 66 -12.40 0.81 8.24
CA MET A 66 -11.21 0.75 7.39
C MET A 66 -11.38 1.53 6.10
N GLY A 67 -12.55 1.47 5.48
CA GLY A 67 -12.82 2.22 4.25
C GLY A 67 -12.78 3.75 4.43
N CYS A 68 -13.32 4.27 5.53
CA CYS A 68 -13.20 5.70 5.85
C CYS A 68 -11.77 6.09 6.24
N PHE A 69 -11.06 5.19 6.90
CA PHE A 69 -9.64 5.37 7.24
C PHE A 69 -8.78 5.46 5.98
N THR A 70 -8.96 4.55 5.03
CA THR A 70 -8.23 4.55 3.76
C THR A 70 -8.57 5.76 2.90
N ASP A 71 -9.85 6.17 2.87
CA ASP A 71 -10.27 7.39 2.17
C ASP A 71 -9.61 8.62 2.82
N CYS A 72 -9.58 8.72 4.15
CA CYS A 72 -8.90 9.81 4.84
C CYS A 72 -7.40 9.85 4.51
N VAL A 73 -6.69 8.72 4.63
CA VAL A 73 -5.25 8.66 4.33
C VAL A 73 -5.00 9.03 2.87
N ALA A 74 -5.81 8.51 1.95
CA ALA A 74 -5.73 8.86 0.53
C ALA A 74 -5.96 10.35 0.28
N THR A 75 -6.91 10.98 0.96
CA THR A 75 -7.15 12.43 0.89
C THR A 75 -5.93 13.21 1.38
N LYS A 76 -5.36 12.84 2.53
CA LYS A 76 -4.15 13.51 3.07
C LYS A 76 -2.92 13.31 2.16
N MET A 77 -2.87 12.22 1.42
CA MET A 77 -1.82 11.95 0.43
C MET A 77 -2.08 12.60 -0.94
N GLY A 78 -3.25 13.24 -1.12
CA GLY A 78 -3.68 13.87 -2.37
C GLY A 78 -4.10 12.88 -3.46
N LEU A 79 -4.35 11.62 -3.11
CA LEU A 79 -4.85 10.56 -4.00
C LEU A 79 -6.37 10.63 -4.18
N LEU A 80 -7.08 11.19 -3.20
CA LEU A 80 -8.51 11.44 -3.25
C LEU A 80 -8.74 12.95 -3.05
N GLY A 81 -9.51 13.57 -3.93
CA GLY A 81 -9.92 14.97 -3.87
C GLY A 81 -11.43 15.13 -4.06
N ASP A 82 -11.90 16.37 -4.11
CA ASP A 82 -13.32 16.68 -4.35
C ASP A 82 -13.78 16.24 -5.76
N ASP A 83 -12.84 16.13 -6.70
CA ASP A 83 -12.99 15.64 -8.06
C ASP A 83 -12.82 14.11 -8.19
N GLY A 84 -12.58 13.42 -7.08
CA GLY A 84 -12.48 11.97 -7.02
C GLY A 84 -11.05 11.45 -6.93
N PHE A 85 -10.84 10.21 -7.38
CA PHE A 85 -9.57 9.51 -7.22
C PHE A 85 -8.58 9.85 -8.34
N HIS A 86 -7.37 10.27 -7.95
CA HIS A 86 -6.30 10.64 -8.86
C HIS A 86 -5.43 9.42 -9.25
N VAL A 87 -5.86 8.69 -10.29
CA VAL A 87 -5.15 7.49 -10.79
C VAL A 87 -3.68 7.77 -11.12
N SER A 88 -3.37 8.93 -11.71
CA SER A 88 -2.00 9.33 -12.04
C SER A 88 -1.10 9.41 -10.81
N LYS A 89 -1.58 10.06 -9.73
CA LYS A 89 -0.84 10.15 -8.48
C LYS A 89 -0.71 8.80 -7.79
N TYR A 90 -1.74 7.96 -7.88
CA TYR A 90 -1.68 6.58 -7.37
C TYR A 90 -0.60 5.78 -8.09
N LYS A 91 -0.56 5.82 -9.43
CA LYS A 91 0.51 5.22 -10.24
C LYS A 91 1.88 5.70 -9.80
N ASP A 92 2.08 7.01 -9.64
CA ASP A 92 3.34 7.58 -9.18
C ASP A 92 3.78 7.08 -7.80
N ARG A 93 2.83 6.74 -6.91
CA ARG A 93 3.15 6.13 -5.62
C ARG A 93 3.49 4.65 -5.77
N VAL A 94 2.69 3.91 -6.53
CA VAL A 94 2.89 2.47 -6.77
C VAL A 94 4.29 2.21 -7.33
N VAL A 95 4.74 2.97 -8.34
CA VAL A 95 6.08 2.80 -8.94
C VAL A 95 7.23 3.26 -8.04
N LYS A 96 6.97 4.11 -7.04
CA LYS A 96 7.97 4.54 -6.05
C LYS A 96 8.15 3.54 -4.92
N VAL A 97 7.08 2.81 -4.60
CA VAL A 97 7.08 1.82 -3.54
C VAL A 97 7.51 0.48 -4.12
N PHE A 98 6.88 0.00 -5.19
CA PHE A 98 7.05 -1.36 -5.69
C PHE A 98 8.05 -1.48 -6.85
N GLN A 99 8.62 -2.68 -7.02
CA GLN A 99 9.41 -3.04 -8.20
C GLN A 99 8.60 -2.87 -9.48
N ALA A 100 9.26 -2.64 -10.62
CA ALA A 100 8.59 -2.38 -11.90
C ALA A 100 7.54 -3.45 -12.26
N ASP A 101 7.86 -4.74 -12.08
CA ASP A 101 6.95 -5.84 -12.41
C ASP A 101 5.74 -5.89 -11.46
N THR A 102 5.98 -5.75 -10.14
CA THR A 102 4.91 -5.67 -9.13
C THR A 102 4.04 -4.43 -9.34
N ALA A 103 4.65 -3.29 -9.60
CA ALA A 103 3.96 -2.04 -9.88
C ALA A 103 3.08 -2.17 -11.12
N LYS A 104 3.58 -2.82 -12.18
CA LYS A 104 2.80 -3.12 -13.37
C LYS A 104 1.62 -4.03 -13.05
N LYS A 105 1.83 -5.14 -12.33
CA LYS A 105 0.76 -6.09 -11.92
C LYS A 105 -0.33 -5.38 -11.10
N VAL A 106 0.06 -4.52 -10.17
CA VAL A 106 -0.86 -3.69 -9.38
C VAL A 106 -1.65 -2.74 -10.28
N MET A 107 -0.99 -1.99 -11.17
CA MET A 107 -1.68 -1.03 -12.03
C MET A 107 -2.64 -1.72 -13.01
N ASP A 108 -2.22 -2.83 -13.62
CA ASP A 108 -3.04 -3.56 -14.59
C ASP A 108 -4.28 -4.21 -13.95
N THR A 109 -4.19 -4.57 -12.67
CA THR A 109 -5.26 -5.30 -11.96
C THR A 109 -6.20 -4.38 -11.19
N CYS A 110 -5.66 -3.29 -10.62
CA CYS A 110 -6.35 -2.53 -9.59
C CYS A 110 -6.81 -1.15 -10.02
N SER A 111 -6.28 -0.54 -11.09
CA SER A 111 -6.62 0.83 -11.48
C SER A 111 -8.13 1.06 -11.66
N ASP A 112 -8.84 0.03 -12.08
CA ASP A 112 -10.27 0.10 -12.41
C ASP A 112 -11.17 -0.35 -11.25
N LYS A 113 -10.57 -0.69 -10.10
CA LYS A 113 -11.27 -1.14 -8.87
C LYS A 113 -11.54 0.01 -7.90
N ILE A 114 -11.61 1.24 -8.40
CA ILE A 114 -11.91 2.41 -7.58
C ILE A 114 -13.38 2.37 -7.20
N GLY A 115 -13.67 2.50 -5.90
CA GLY A 115 -15.05 2.56 -5.43
C GLY A 115 -15.70 3.90 -5.76
N THR A 116 -17.03 3.92 -5.84
CA THR A 116 -17.81 5.16 -6.11
C THR A 116 -18.52 5.69 -4.86
N GLU A 117 -18.54 4.90 -3.78
CA GLU A 117 -19.21 5.25 -2.53
C GLU A 117 -18.23 5.91 -1.55
N LYS A 118 -18.73 6.88 -0.79
CA LYS A 118 -17.99 7.49 0.32
C LYS A 118 -17.51 6.40 1.29
N CYS A 119 -16.26 6.51 1.73
CA CYS A 119 -15.58 5.49 2.54
C CYS A 119 -15.31 4.16 1.82
N LYS A 120 -15.45 4.08 0.50
CA LYS A 120 -15.07 2.89 -0.28
C LYS A 120 -14.27 3.25 -1.53
N VAL A 121 -14.03 4.54 -1.79
CA VAL A 121 -13.37 5.03 -2.99
C VAL A 121 -11.97 4.43 -3.09
N THR A 122 -11.21 4.54 -2.00
CA THR A 122 -9.82 4.03 -1.96
C THR A 122 -9.71 2.68 -1.25
N GLY A 123 -10.71 2.29 -0.45
CA GLY A 123 -10.73 0.97 0.18
C GLY A 123 -10.68 -0.17 -0.84
N SER A 124 -11.40 -0.02 -1.95
CA SER A 124 -11.48 -1.04 -3.00
C SER A 124 -10.16 -1.19 -3.79
N VAL A 125 -9.51 -0.08 -4.14
CA VAL A 125 -8.22 -0.10 -4.85
C VAL A 125 -7.08 -0.58 -3.93
N LEU A 126 -7.12 -0.20 -2.65
CA LEU A 126 -6.13 -0.64 -1.68
C LEU A 126 -6.27 -2.14 -1.38
N HIS A 127 -7.50 -2.63 -1.21
CA HIS A 127 -7.77 -4.07 -1.05
C HIS A 127 -7.21 -4.86 -2.24
N CYS A 128 -7.51 -4.43 -3.47
CA CYS A 128 -6.94 -5.05 -4.66
C CYS A 128 -5.40 -5.03 -4.65
N THR A 129 -4.80 -3.88 -4.29
CA THR A 129 -3.33 -3.74 -4.23
C THR A 129 -2.73 -4.74 -3.25
N LEU A 130 -3.31 -4.88 -2.05
CA LEU A 130 -2.84 -5.81 -1.03
C LEU A 130 -2.94 -7.27 -1.48
N ASN A 131 -4.05 -7.67 -2.12
CA ASN A 131 -4.18 -9.03 -2.65
C ASN A 131 -3.11 -9.32 -3.71
N VAL A 132 -2.88 -8.40 -4.66
CA VAL A 132 -1.83 -8.55 -5.67
C VAL A 132 -0.45 -8.70 -5.02
N LEU A 133 -0.18 -7.97 -3.94
CA LEU A 133 1.09 -8.06 -3.21
C LEU A 133 1.24 -9.40 -2.48
N VAL A 134 0.20 -9.86 -1.79
CA VAL A 134 0.19 -11.17 -1.12
C VAL A 134 0.42 -12.27 -2.15
N ASP A 135 -0.34 -12.27 -3.26
CA ASP A 135 -0.17 -13.27 -4.32
C ASP A 135 1.25 -13.25 -4.88
N THR A 136 1.84 -12.06 -5.08
CA THR A 136 3.21 -11.94 -5.63
C THR A 136 4.31 -12.33 -4.64
N LEU A 137 4.05 -12.27 -3.33
CA LEU A 137 5.03 -12.63 -2.30
C LEU A 137 5.00 -14.12 -1.92
N PHE A 138 3.87 -14.79 -2.13
CA PHE A 138 3.65 -16.19 -1.78
C PHE A 138 3.54 -17.14 -3.00
N GLU A 139 3.63 -16.61 -4.24
CA GLU A 139 3.94 -17.36 -5.48
C GLU A 139 5.44 -17.63 -5.62
#